data_AF-A0A2N2YI76-F1
#
_entry.id   AF-A0A2N2YI76-F1
#
_cell.length_a   1.000
_cell.length_b   1.000
_cell.length_c   1.000
_cell.angle_alpha   90.00
_cell.angle_beta   90.00
_cell.angle_gamma   90.00
#
_symmetry.space_group_name_H-M   'P 1'
#
loop_
_entity.id
_entity.type
_entity.pdbx_description
1 polymer ?
#
loop_
_entity_poly.entity_id
_entity_poly.type
_entity_poly.pdbx_seq_one_letter_code
_entity_poly.pdbx_strand_id
1 'polypeptide(L)'
;LEKARQKAYGYGYKGAMYPWESDNTGEEATPSWALTGTFEHHITADVGIALWNYFRVTHDTVWLRNKAYAVLAEIADFWVSRAEKNSDGSWSVNNVVGANEFAPNVNDNAFTNGSVVTVLNCATKAATVLGIDPGNTWNEVAGKLRISQMENGATREHSEYAGEIIKQADVNLLSYPLEIIKDKDQIRLDLEYYEPRIAPEGPAMSHSIFSVWRDGACGCHSIPCKFIIS
;
A
#
# COMPACT_ATOMS: atom_id res chain seq x y z
N LEU A 1 -2.02 -8.50 -17.05
CA LEU A 1 -0.63 -8.00 -17.16
C LEU A 1 -0.45 -7.09 -18.36
N GLU A 2 -0.71 -7.56 -19.59
CA GLU A 2 -0.50 -6.73 -20.80
C GLU A 2 -1.27 -5.40 -20.78
N LYS A 3 -2.56 -5.42 -20.43
CA LYS A 3 -3.35 -4.19 -20.26
C LYS A 3 -2.82 -3.25 -19.17
N ALA A 4 -2.29 -3.80 -18.08
CA ALA A 4 -1.68 -3.00 -17.02
C ALA A 4 -0.38 -2.31 -17.49
N ARG A 5 0.41 -2.97 -18.36
CA ARG A 5 1.58 -2.34 -19.00
C ARG A 5 1.18 -1.23 -19.97
N GLN A 6 0.13 -1.48 -20.76
CA GLN A 6 -0.42 -0.47 -21.68
C GLN A 6 -0.94 0.75 -20.92
N LYS A 7 -1.62 0.54 -19.78
CA LYS A 7 -2.04 1.62 -18.88
C LYS A 7 -0.83 2.39 -18.36
N ALA A 8 0.18 1.72 -17.78
CA ALA A 8 1.39 2.37 -17.27
C ALA A 8 2.06 3.23 -18.34
N TYR A 9 2.25 2.67 -19.55
CA TYR A 9 2.83 3.37 -20.69
C TYR A 9 2.01 4.60 -21.10
N GLY A 10 0.68 4.51 -21.09
CA GLY A 10 -0.22 5.63 -21.38
C GLY A 10 -0.07 6.81 -20.41
N TYR A 11 0.38 6.55 -19.18
CA TYR A 11 0.69 7.56 -18.16
C TYR A 11 2.18 7.96 -18.13
N GLY A 12 3.00 7.44 -19.03
CA GLY A 12 4.44 7.71 -19.08
C GLY A 12 5.27 6.92 -18.06
N TYR A 13 4.68 5.91 -17.41
CA TYR A 13 5.36 5.03 -16.45
C TYR A 13 5.84 3.74 -17.12
N LYS A 14 6.76 3.04 -16.44
CA LYS A 14 7.21 1.69 -16.80
C LYS A 14 6.42 0.65 -16.01
N GLY A 15 6.69 -0.63 -16.26
CA GLY A 15 6.12 -1.72 -15.47
C GLY A 15 4.62 -1.91 -15.71
N ALA A 16 3.92 -2.43 -14.71
CA ALA A 16 2.49 -2.73 -14.76
C ALA A 16 1.70 -1.89 -13.76
N MET A 17 0.76 -1.09 -14.28
CA MET A 17 -0.18 -0.27 -13.52
C MET A 17 -1.57 -0.88 -13.65
N TYR A 18 -2.09 -1.46 -12.56
CA TYR A 18 -3.41 -2.08 -12.59
C TYR A 18 -4.53 -1.03 -12.63
N PRO A 19 -5.64 -1.30 -13.35
CA PRO A 19 -6.83 -0.47 -13.31
C PRO A 19 -7.49 -0.46 -11.93
N TRP A 20 -8.20 0.62 -11.61
CA TRP A 20 -8.98 0.72 -10.37
C TRP A 20 -10.22 -0.17 -10.44
N GLU A 21 -10.99 -0.06 -11.53
CA GLU A 21 -12.08 -0.98 -11.86
C GLU A 21 -11.71 -1.73 -13.14
N SER A 22 -11.87 -3.06 -13.12
CA SER A 22 -11.54 -3.92 -14.26
C SER A 22 -12.61 -4.96 -14.48
N ASP A 23 -12.85 -5.29 -15.75
CA ASP A 23 -13.70 -6.39 -16.17
C ASP A 23 -12.88 -7.54 -16.81
N ASN A 24 -13.54 -8.36 -17.62
CA ASN A 24 -12.93 -9.48 -18.34
C ASN A 24 -11.88 -9.06 -19.38
N THR A 25 -11.83 -7.79 -19.78
CA THR A 25 -10.84 -7.27 -20.74
C THR A 25 -9.52 -6.91 -20.06
N GLY A 26 -9.55 -6.60 -18.75
CA GLY A 26 -8.39 -6.10 -18.00
C GLY A 26 -8.11 -4.61 -18.19
N GLU A 27 -8.97 -3.89 -18.90
CA GLU A 27 -8.86 -2.44 -19.14
C GLU A 27 -9.45 -1.64 -17.98
N GLU A 28 -9.13 -0.34 -17.92
CA GLU A 28 -9.75 0.57 -16.96
C GLU A 28 -11.23 0.77 -17.32
N ALA A 29 -12.10 0.33 -16.42
CA ALA A 29 -13.55 0.46 -16.52
C ALA A 29 -14.11 1.58 -15.64
N THR A 30 -13.28 2.21 -14.81
CA THR A 30 -13.71 3.31 -13.94
C THR A 30 -14.26 4.45 -14.80
N PRO A 31 -15.46 4.98 -14.48
CA PRO A 31 -16.02 6.12 -15.21
C PRO A 31 -15.05 7.31 -15.25
N SER A 32 -14.94 7.98 -16.39
CA SER A 32 -13.96 9.04 -16.61
C SER A 32 -14.10 10.27 -15.70
N TRP A 33 -15.24 10.43 -15.05
CA TRP A 33 -15.48 11.49 -14.07
C TRP A 33 -14.94 11.16 -12.67
N ALA A 34 -14.65 9.88 -12.37
CA ALA A 34 -14.10 9.45 -11.10
C ALA A 34 -12.57 9.48 -11.14
N LEU A 35 -11.98 10.31 -10.27
CA LEU A 35 -10.53 10.51 -10.20
C LEU A 35 -9.78 9.26 -9.70
N THR A 36 -10.47 8.33 -9.05
CA THR A 36 -9.92 7.07 -8.54
C THR A 36 -9.25 6.25 -9.65
N GLY A 37 -9.89 6.12 -10.81
CA GLY A 37 -9.30 5.42 -11.97
C GLY A 37 -8.00 6.03 -12.50
N THR A 38 -7.84 7.34 -12.31
CA THR A 38 -6.71 8.12 -12.82
C THR A 38 -5.58 8.28 -11.82
N PHE A 39 -5.86 8.22 -10.51
CA PHE A 39 -4.91 8.60 -9.46
C PHE A 39 -4.83 7.64 -8.26
N GLU A 40 -5.78 6.72 -8.08
CA GLU A 40 -5.80 5.76 -6.96
C GLU A 40 -5.00 4.51 -7.31
N HIS A 41 -3.68 4.66 -7.32
CA HIS A 41 -2.78 3.64 -7.86
C HIS A 41 -2.37 2.57 -6.85
N HIS A 42 -2.70 2.72 -5.56
CA HIS A 42 -2.30 1.79 -4.52
C HIS A 42 -2.80 0.35 -4.80
N ILE A 43 -3.91 0.18 -5.53
CA ILE A 43 -4.39 -1.12 -6.02
C ILE A 43 -3.30 -1.93 -6.73
N THR A 44 -2.38 -1.26 -7.43
CA THR A 44 -1.25 -1.90 -8.10
C THR A 44 -0.29 -2.53 -7.10
N ALA A 45 -0.01 -1.84 -5.98
CA ALA A 45 0.75 -2.43 -4.88
C ALA A 45 -0.03 -3.56 -4.19
N ASP A 46 -1.33 -3.38 -3.96
CA ASP A 46 -2.19 -4.36 -3.29
C ASP A 46 -2.24 -5.70 -4.03
N VAL A 47 -2.33 -5.67 -5.37
CA VAL A 47 -2.22 -6.88 -6.21
C VAL A 47 -0.87 -7.58 -5.99
N GLY A 48 0.23 -6.84 -5.98
CA GLY A 48 1.57 -7.40 -5.73
C GLY A 48 1.72 -8.00 -4.34
N ILE A 49 1.21 -7.31 -3.32
CA ILE A 49 1.19 -7.78 -1.93
C ILE A 49 0.35 -9.06 -1.80
N ALA A 50 -0.80 -9.13 -2.48
CA ALA A 50 -1.65 -10.32 -2.52
C ALA A 50 -0.93 -11.53 -3.16
N LEU A 51 -0.19 -11.33 -4.26
CA LEU A 51 0.62 -12.39 -4.87
C LEU A 51 1.68 -12.92 -3.89
N TRP A 52 2.36 -12.02 -3.18
CA TRP A 52 3.34 -12.42 -2.17
C TRP A 52 2.70 -13.14 -0.99
N ASN A 53 1.55 -12.68 -0.50
CA ASN A 53 0.81 -13.33 0.57
C ASN A 53 0.34 -14.73 0.18
N TYR A 54 -0.10 -14.94 -1.07
CA TYR A 54 -0.42 -16.28 -1.58
C TYR A 54 0.80 -17.21 -1.50
N PHE A 55 1.98 -16.74 -1.92
CA PHE A 55 3.21 -17.52 -1.79
C PHE A 55 3.58 -17.79 -0.33
N ARG A 56 3.43 -16.79 0.57
CA ARG A 56 3.71 -16.96 2.01
C ARG A 56 2.87 -18.06 2.66
N VAL A 57 1.65 -18.27 2.19
CA VAL A 57 0.73 -19.28 2.73
C VAL A 57 0.95 -20.65 2.08
N THR A 58 1.14 -20.69 0.76
CA THR A 58 1.22 -21.95 0.01
C THR A 58 2.63 -22.53 -0.10
N HIS A 59 3.64 -21.68 0.04
CA HIS A 59 5.04 -21.98 -0.25
C HIS A 59 5.29 -22.56 -1.66
N ASP A 60 4.38 -22.32 -2.61
CA ASP A 60 4.52 -22.83 -3.99
C ASP A 60 5.59 -22.02 -4.77
N THR A 61 6.83 -22.50 -4.69
CA THR A 61 7.96 -21.90 -5.39
C THR A 61 7.88 -22.03 -6.91
N VAL A 62 7.17 -23.05 -7.42
CA VAL A 62 7.01 -23.26 -8.87
C VAL A 62 6.04 -22.23 -9.44
N TRP A 63 4.92 -21.98 -8.76
CA TRP A 63 4.01 -20.90 -9.08
C TRP A 63 4.68 -19.53 -8.95
N LEU A 64 5.46 -19.32 -7.88
CA LEU A 64 6.20 -18.06 -7.70
C LEU A 64 7.11 -17.80 -8.90
N ARG A 65 7.92 -18.80 -9.31
CA ARG A 65 8.86 -18.69 -10.43
C ARG A 65 8.17 -18.46 -11.77
N ASN A 66 7.12 -19.24 -12.05
CA ASN A 66 6.53 -19.32 -13.39
C ASN A 66 5.37 -18.34 -13.64
N LYS A 67 4.78 -17.78 -12.58
CA LYS A 67 3.58 -16.94 -12.68
C LYS A 67 3.74 -15.61 -11.94
N ALA A 68 3.97 -15.65 -10.62
CA ALA A 68 3.86 -14.45 -9.79
C ALA A 68 5.06 -13.50 -9.90
N TYR A 69 6.29 -14.02 -9.97
CA TYR A 69 7.47 -13.17 -9.91
C TYR A 69 7.53 -12.15 -11.07
N ALA A 70 7.20 -12.57 -12.29
CA ALA A 70 7.17 -11.66 -13.44
C ALA A 70 6.16 -10.52 -13.26
N VAL A 71 4.99 -10.81 -12.68
CA VAL A 71 3.97 -9.79 -12.38
C VAL A 71 4.44 -8.86 -11.26
N LEU A 72 5.00 -9.43 -10.19
CA LEU A 72 5.47 -8.69 -9.03
C LEU A 72 6.65 -7.76 -9.36
N ALA A 73 7.57 -8.19 -10.21
CA ALA A 73 8.68 -7.37 -10.71
C ALA A 73 8.18 -6.19 -11.55
N GLU A 74 7.20 -6.40 -12.44
CA GLU A 74 6.60 -5.32 -13.24
C GLU A 74 5.84 -4.30 -12.37
N ILE A 75 5.19 -4.76 -11.30
CA ILE A 75 4.56 -3.87 -10.30
C ILE A 75 5.64 -3.05 -9.57
N ALA A 76 6.74 -3.67 -9.17
CA ALA A 76 7.85 -2.98 -8.53
C ALA A 76 8.48 -1.92 -9.45
N ASP A 77 8.70 -2.27 -10.72
CA ASP A 77 9.25 -1.35 -11.73
C ASP A 77 8.31 -0.19 -12.04
N PHE A 78 6.99 -0.42 -11.99
CA PHE A 78 6.01 0.67 -12.05
C PHE A 78 6.22 1.68 -10.93
N TRP A 79 6.28 1.21 -9.69
CA TRP A 79 6.45 2.10 -8.54
C TRP A 79 7.79 2.82 -8.52
N VAL A 80 8.87 2.17 -8.93
CA VAL A 80 10.17 2.85 -9.11
C VAL A 80 10.11 3.92 -10.19
N SER A 81 9.38 3.68 -11.29
CA SER A 81 9.22 4.67 -12.35
C SER A 81 8.28 5.83 -11.99
N ARG A 82 7.37 5.60 -11.05
CA ARG A 82 6.40 6.58 -10.56
C ARG A 82 6.95 7.44 -9.42
N ALA A 83 7.85 6.90 -8.59
CA ALA A 83 8.44 7.63 -7.48
C ALA A 83 9.42 8.70 -7.99
N GLU A 84 9.41 9.85 -7.33
CA GLU A 84 10.27 10.99 -7.66
C GLU A 84 11.33 11.18 -6.57
N LYS A 85 12.59 11.33 -6.97
CA LYS A 85 13.70 11.58 -6.05
C LYS A 85 13.79 13.06 -5.71
N ASN A 86 13.75 13.38 -4.43
CA ASN A 86 13.85 14.74 -3.90
C ASN A 86 15.31 15.19 -3.78
N SER A 87 15.52 16.51 -3.66
CA SER A 87 16.85 17.12 -3.50
C SER A 87 17.55 16.75 -2.18
N ASP A 88 16.79 16.42 -1.14
CA ASP A 88 17.28 15.92 0.14
C ASP A 88 17.62 14.41 0.12
N GLY A 89 17.46 13.76 -1.04
CA GLY A 89 17.74 12.34 -1.24
C GLY A 89 16.62 11.39 -0.82
N SER A 90 15.51 11.89 -0.27
CA SER A 90 14.29 11.13 -0.04
C SER A 90 13.52 10.90 -1.35
N TRP A 91 12.46 10.10 -1.32
CA TRP A 91 11.57 9.87 -2.45
C TRP A 91 10.13 10.22 -2.08
N SER A 92 9.38 10.67 -3.08
CA SER A 92 7.96 11.01 -2.96
C SER A 92 7.12 10.31 -4.01
N VAL A 93 5.86 10.06 -3.69
CA VAL A 93 4.83 9.77 -4.69
C VAL A 93 3.82 10.90 -4.66
N ASN A 94 3.78 11.64 -5.75
CA ASN A 94 2.98 12.85 -5.89
C ASN A 94 1.70 12.59 -6.67
N ASN A 95 0.71 13.46 -6.46
CA ASN A 95 -0.54 13.50 -7.20
C ASN A 95 -1.26 12.14 -7.24
N VAL A 96 -1.67 11.67 -6.06
CA VAL A 96 -2.40 10.41 -5.85
C VAL A 96 -3.74 10.66 -5.19
N VAL A 97 -4.60 9.64 -5.26
CA VAL A 97 -5.73 9.42 -4.36
C VAL A 97 -5.33 8.27 -3.45
N GLY A 98 -5.41 8.46 -2.12
CA GLY A 98 -5.21 7.40 -1.15
C GLY A 98 -6.48 6.56 -0.96
N ALA A 99 -6.51 5.69 0.06
CA ALA A 99 -7.74 4.99 0.40
C ALA A 99 -8.83 5.99 0.85
N ASN A 100 -8.44 7.12 1.44
CA ASN A 100 -9.34 8.23 1.62
C ASN A 100 -9.61 8.99 0.30
N GLU A 101 -10.66 8.57 -0.42
CA GLU A 101 -11.04 9.20 -1.69
C GLU A 101 -11.57 10.65 -1.58
N PHE A 102 -11.77 11.20 -0.36
CA PHE A 102 -12.13 12.61 -0.20
C PHE A 102 -10.96 13.56 -0.47
N ALA A 103 -9.73 13.05 -0.52
CA ALA A 103 -8.52 13.82 -0.74
C ALA A 103 -7.83 13.43 -2.07
N PRO A 104 -8.33 13.92 -3.22
CA PRO A 104 -7.66 13.70 -4.49
C PRO A 104 -6.46 14.63 -4.67
N ASN A 105 -5.55 14.22 -5.57
CA ASN A 105 -4.39 15.02 -5.99
C ASN A 105 -3.41 15.37 -4.85
N VAL A 106 -3.36 14.53 -3.81
CA VAL A 106 -2.45 14.73 -2.67
C VAL A 106 -1.06 14.17 -2.94
N ASN A 107 -0.08 14.68 -2.21
CA ASN A 107 1.32 14.23 -2.28
C ASN A 107 1.70 13.47 -1.02
N ASP A 108 2.53 12.44 -1.17
CA ASP A 108 3.06 11.63 -0.08
C ASP A 108 1.97 11.06 0.83
N ASN A 109 0.91 10.51 0.23
CA ASN A 109 -0.09 9.77 1.00
C ASN A 109 0.56 8.58 1.71
N ALA A 110 0.39 8.50 3.03
CA ALA A 110 1.05 7.54 3.89
C ALA A 110 0.68 6.11 3.51
N PHE A 111 -0.59 5.83 3.21
CA PHE A 111 -1.00 4.48 2.82
C PHE A 111 -0.39 4.08 1.49
N THR A 112 -0.48 4.94 0.48
CA THR A 112 0.14 4.70 -0.83
C THR A 112 1.63 4.44 -0.68
N ASN A 113 2.36 5.32 0.01
CA ASN A 113 3.79 5.18 0.22
C ASN A 113 4.11 3.89 1.02
N GLY A 114 3.33 3.58 2.05
CA GLY A 114 3.43 2.32 2.80
C GLY A 114 3.23 1.08 1.91
N SER A 115 2.24 1.11 1.01
CA SER A 115 1.98 0.02 0.06
C SER A 115 3.12 -0.13 -0.95
N VAL A 116 3.71 0.98 -1.42
CA VAL A 116 4.91 0.97 -2.27
C VAL A 116 6.08 0.30 -1.54
N VAL A 117 6.40 0.75 -0.33
CA VAL A 117 7.48 0.17 0.48
C VAL A 117 7.25 -1.33 0.66
N THR A 118 6.02 -1.74 0.96
CA THR A 118 5.66 -3.14 1.18
C THR A 118 5.86 -3.97 -0.07
N VAL A 119 5.33 -3.54 -1.23
CA VAL A 119 5.41 -4.32 -2.47
C VAL A 119 6.83 -4.40 -3.02
N LEU A 120 7.64 -3.34 -2.89
CA LEU A 120 9.07 -3.37 -3.27
C LEU A 120 9.87 -4.35 -2.40
N ASN A 121 9.57 -4.41 -1.10
CA ASN A 121 10.13 -5.41 -0.19
C ASN A 121 9.66 -6.83 -0.56
N CYS A 122 8.38 -7.01 -0.94
CA CYS A 122 7.86 -8.28 -1.42
C CYS A 122 8.59 -8.75 -2.69
N ALA A 123 8.78 -7.87 -3.68
CA ALA A 123 9.50 -8.18 -4.91
C ALA A 123 10.95 -8.59 -4.65
N THR A 124 11.65 -7.84 -3.78
CA THR A 124 13.02 -8.16 -3.36
C THR A 124 13.12 -9.52 -2.66
N LYS A 125 12.18 -9.82 -1.77
CA LYS A 125 12.11 -11.13 -1.10
C LYS A 125 11.81 -12.27 -2.08
N ALA A 126 10.90 -12.05 -3.03
CA ALA A 126 10.59 -13.03 -4.07
C ALA A 126 11.80 -13.32 -4.96
N ALA A 127 12.54 -12.28 -5.37
CA ALA A 127 13.79 -12.43 -6.13
C ALA A 127 14.80 -13.28 -5.35
N THR A 128 14.97 -12.98 -4.05
CA THR A 128 15.87 -13.71 -3.15
C THR A 128 15.50 -15.18 -3.03
N VAL A 129 14.21 -15.51 -2.83
CA VAL A 129 13.71 -16.89 -2.78
C VAL A 129 14.03 -17.65 -4.07
N LEU A 130 13.99 -16.96 -5.22
CA LEU A 130 14.24 -17.57 -6.53
C LEU A 130 15.72 -17.59 -6.94
N GLY A 131 16.62 -17.00 -6.15
CA GLY A 131 18.04 -16.83 -6.48
C GLY A 131 18.29 -15.83 -7.60
N ILE A 132 17.40 -14.84 -7.77
CA ILE A 132 17.51 -13.77 -8.77
C ILE A 132 18.06 -12.52 -8.06
N ASP A 133 18.99 -11.81 -8.69
CA ASP A 133 19.46 -10.52 -8.19
C ASP A 133 18.41 -9.43 -8.46
N PRO A 134 17.79 -8.82 -7.43
CA PRO A 134 16.82 -7.74 -7.60
C PRO A 134 17.45 -6.39 -7.96
N GLY A 135 18.78 -6.26 -7.91
CA GLY A 135 19.47 -4.97 -7.97
C GLY A 135 19.26 -4.14 -6.70
N ASN A 136 19.62 -2.85 -6.75
CA ASN A 136 19.52 -1.94 -5.59
C ASN A 136 18.34 -0.97 -5.64
N THR A 137 17.74 -0.71 -6.80
CA THR A 137 16.79 0.40 -6.99
C THR A 137 15.52 0.22 -6.18
N TRP A 138 14.95 -0.99 -6.13
CA TRP A 138 13.75 -1.27 -5.33
C TRP A 138 14.00 -0.99 -3.84
N ASN A 139 15.16 -1.40 -3.32
CA ASN A 139 15.54 -1.14 -1.93
C ASN A 139 15.86 0.33 -1.66
N GLU A 140 16.45 1.05 -2.62
CA GLU A 140 16.72 2.49 -2.49
C GLU A 140 15.42 3.27 -2.33
N VAL A 141 14.44 3.03 -3.21
CA VAL A 141 13.15 3.71 -3.16
C VAL A 141 12.41 3.32 -1.87
N ALA A 142 12.29 2.02 -1.58
CA ALA A 142 11.58 1.54 -0.39
C ALA A 142 12.19 2.07 0.92
N GLY A 143 13.51 2.22 1.00
CA GLY A 143 14.19 2.69 2.21
C GLY A 143 14.12 4.19 2.43
N LYS A 144 13.64 4.98 1.45
CA LYS A 144 13.71 6.45 1.46
C LYS A 144 12.42 7.14 1.07
N LEU A 145 11.34 6.38 0.84
CA LEU A 145 10.02 6.94 0.56
C LEU A 145 9.45 7.63 1.81
N ARG A 146 8.90 8.83 1.65
CA ARG A 146 8.45 9.65 2.79
C ARG A 146 7.19 9.09 3.43
N ILE A 147 7.22 8.92 4.74
CA ILE A 147 6.04 8.74 5.59
C ILE A 147 6.28 9.65 6.79
N SER A 148 5.48 10.72 6.91
CA SER A 148 5.72 11.79 7.87
C SER A 148 4.77 11.72 9.07
N GLN A 149 5.07 12.46 10.13
CA GLN A 149 4.23 12.59 11.31
C GLN A 149 3.70 14.03 11.44
N MET A 150 2.57 14.17 12.12
CA MET A 150 2.00 15.44 12.58
C MET A 150 2.71 15.92 13.85
N GLU A 151 2.45 17.16 14.25
CA GLU A 151 3.06 17.75 15.47
C GLU A 151 2.72 16.97 16.75
N ASN A 152 1.54 16.36 16.79
CA ASN A 152 1.09 15.52 17.91
C ASN A 152 1.65 14.08 17.87
N GLY A 153 2.51 13.76 16.90
CA GLY A 153 3.13 12.45 16.72
C GLY A 153 2.31 11.43 15.92
N ALA A 154 1.03 11.71 15.62
CA ALA A 154 0.24 10.83 14.76
C ALA A 154 0.86 10.79 13.35
N THR A 155 0.84 9.65 12.68
CA THR A 155 1.26 9.56 11.29
C THR A 155 0.39 10.45 10.42
N ARG A 156 1.01 11.28 9.58
CA ARG A 156 0.32 12.23 8.72
C ARG A 156 -0.15 11.55 7.45
N GLU A 157 -1.45 11.64 7.16
CA GLU A 157 -2.09 10.97 6.02
C GLU A 157 -1.53 11.37 4.66
N HIS A 158 -1.26 12.66 4.44
CA HIS A 158 -0.56 13.17 3.26
C HIS A 158 0.16 14.46 3.63
N SER A 159 1.11 14.91 2.80
CA SER A 159 1.99 16.05 3.10
C SER A 159 1.29 17.31 3.64
N GLU A 160 0.11 17.63 3.11
CA GLU A 160 -0.70 18.80 3.47
C GLU A 160 -1.84 18.52 4.47
N TYR A 161 -1.98 17.29 4.97
CA TYR A 161 -3.08 16.89 5.83
C TYR A 161 -3.11 17.71 7.13
N ALA A 162 -4.26 18.27 7.47
CA ALA A 162 -4.45 19.19 8.59
C ALA A 162 -5.51 18.72 9.61
N GLY A 163 -5.99 17.48 9.48
CA GLY A 163 -6.92 16.87 10.44
C GLY A 163 -8.37 16.79 9.96
N GLU A 164 -8.57 16.83 8.65
CA GLU A 164 -9.84 16.70 7.95
C GLU A 164 -10.54 15.37 8.25
N ILE A 165 -11.86 15.35 7.99
CA ILE A 165 -12.65 14.12 7.99
C ILE A 165 -12.24 13.25 6.80
N ILE A 166 -12.08 11.96 7.07
CA ILE A 166 -11.64 10.96 6.10
C ILE A 166 -12.81 10.05 5.73
N LYS A 167 -12.88 9.63 4.47
CA LYS A 167 -13.92 8.72 3.97
C LYS A 167 -13.82 7.35 4.64
N GLN A 168 -12.61 6.82 4.74
CA GLN A 168 -12.34 5.49 5.27
C GLN A 168 -10.93 5.37 5.84
N ALA A 169 -10.63 4.25 6.50
CA ALA A 169 -9.29 3.96 7.03
C ALA A 169 -8.21 4.11 5.95
N ASP A 170 -7.20 4.95 6.22
CA ASP A 170 -6.06 5.20 5.34
C ASP A 170 -4.76 4.95 6.13
N VAL A 171 -4.38 5.86 7.03
CA VAL A 171 -3.18 5.70 7.88
C VAL A 171 -3.20 4.42 8.70
N ASN A 172 -4.37 4.01 9.21
CA ASN A 172 -4.47 2.80 10.02
C ASN A 172 -4.08 1.52 9.24
N LEU A 173 -4.14 1.55 7.91
CA LEU A 173 -3.72 0.43 7.05
C LEU A 173 -2.20 0.20 7.06
N LEU A 174 -1.39 1.18 7.49
CA LEU A 174 0.06 1.00 7.65
C LEU A 174 0.41 -0.01 8.74
N SER A 175 -0.45 -0.18 9.74
CA SER A 175 -0.26 -1.15 10.81
C SER A 175 -0.67 -2.55 10.36
N TYR A 176 -1.85 -2.67 9.78
CA TYR A 176 -2.38 -3.89 9.17
C TYR A 176 -3.24 -3.50 7.96
N PRO A 177 -3.02 -4.07 6.77
CA PRO A 177 -2.23 -5.27 6.51
C PRO A 177 -0.75 -5.03 6.18
N LEU A 178 -0.28 -3.77 6.10
CA LEU A 178 1.05 -3.48 5.53
C LEU A 178 2.22 -3.79 6.48
N GLU A 179 1.98 -3.81 7.80
CA GLU A 179 3.02 -4.00 8.83
C GLU A 179 4.21 -3.01 8.72
N ILE A 180 3.96 -1.79 8.25
CA ILE A 180 4.95 -0.69 8.22
C ILE A 180 5.11 -0.10 9.62
N ILE A 181 4.01 0.21 10.29
CA ILE A 181 4.00 0.67 11.68
C ILE A 181 3.76 -0.55 12.57
N LYS A 182 4.77 -0.92 13.35
CA LYS A 182 4.73 -2.09 14.26
C LYS A 182 4.74 -1.72 15.74
N ASP A 183 5.13 -0.49 16.04
CA ASP A 183 5.16 0.02 17.40
C ASP A 183 3.73 0.17 17.93
N LYS A 184 3.42 -0.49 19.05
CA LYS A 184 2.05 -0.54 19.57
C LYS A 184 1.54 0.80 20.05
N ASP A 185 2.43 1.65 20.57
CA ASP A 185 2.05 2.97 21.05
C ASP A 185 1.73 3.89 19.87
N GLN A 186 2.51 3.82 18.79
CA GLN A 186 2.20 4.52 17.53
C GLN A 186 0.88 4.03 16.92
N ILE A 187 0.66 2.71 16.84
CA ILE A 187 -0.60 2.14 16.34
C ILE A 187 -1.78 2.68 17.14
N ARG A 188 -1.69 2.69 18.48
CA ARG A 188 -2.74 3.21 19.35
C ARG A 188 -2.96 4.71 19.13
N LEU A 189 -1.88 5.49 19.02
CA LEU A 189 -1.96 6.93 18.74
C LEU A 189 -2.67 7.22 17.42
N ASP A 190 -2.32 6.50 16.35
CA ASP A 190 -2.95 6.67 15.04
C ASP A 190 -4.42 6.23 15.04
N LEU A 191 -4.76 5.15 15.77
CA LEU A 191 -6.14 4.71 15.94
C LEU A 191 -6.98 5.76 16.67
N GLU A 192 -6.50 6.24 17.82
CA GLU A 192 -7.18 7.26 18.62
C GLU A 192 -7.33 8.59 17.86
N TYR A 193 -6.37 8.92 17.00
CA TYR A 193 -6.43 10.13 16.17
C TYR A 193 -7.41 10.00 15.00
N TYR A 194 -7.38 8.91 14.23
CA TYR A 194 -8.17 8.78 13.00
C TYR A 194 -9.59 8.25 13.20
N GLU A 195 -9.85 7.43 14.22
CA GLU A 195 -11.19 6.88 14.48
C GLU A 195 -12.31 7.93 14.57
N PRO A 196 -12.18 9.04 15.33
CA PRO A 196 -13.23 10.07 15.40
C PRO A 196 -13.36 10.91 14.12
N ARG A 197 -12.46 10.72 13.15
CA ARG A 197 -12.43 11.47 11.88
C ARG A 197 -13.04 10.72 10.71
N ILE A 198 -13.58 9.53 10.92
CA ILE A 198 -14.23 8.76 9.86
C ILE A 198 -15.62 9.33 9.59
N ALA A 199 -15.90 9.59 8.32
CA ALA A 199 -17.21 10.00 7.86
C ALA A 199 -18.28 8.95 8.23
N PRO A 200 -19.42 9.35 8.83
CA PRO A 200 -20.50 8.42 9.17
C PRO A 200 -21.07 7.63 7.97
N GLU A 201 -21.04 8.25 6.79
CA GLU A 201 -21.44 7.68 5.51
C GLU A 201 -20.31 6.92 4.80
N GLY A 202 -19.14 6.81 5.44
CA GLY A 202 -18.00 6.07 4.94
C GLY A 202 -18.31 4.59 4.72
N PRO A 203 -17.60 3.93 3.79
CA PRO A 203 -17.79 2.51 3.54
C PRO A 203 -17.43 1.66 4.76
N ALA A 204 -18.09 0.50 4.88
CA ALA A 204 -17.95 -0.40 6.02
C ALA A 204 -16.53 -0.99 6.22
N MET A 205 -15.66 -0.86 5.21
CA MET A 205 -14.29 -1.40 5.22
C MET A 205 -13.42 -0.80 6.33
N SER A 206 -13.73 0.41 6.80
CA SER A 206 -13.02 1.03 7.91
C SER A 206 -13.14 0.21 9.19
N HIS A 207 -14.37 -0.21 9.55
CA HIS A 207 -14.66 -0.80 10.85
C HIS A 207 -13.93 -2.11 11.12
N SER A 208 -13.64 -2.90 10.08
CA SER A 208 -12.86 -4.13 10.22
C SER A 208 -11.40 -3.87 10.57
N ILE A 209 -10.81 -2.77 10.10
CA ILE A 209 -9.42 -2.40 10.42
C ILE A 209 -9.30 -1.94 11.87
N PHE A 210 -10.26 -1.15 12.36
CA PHE A 210 -10.27 -0.72 13.76
C PHE A 210 -10.53 -1.88 14.72
N SER A 211 -11.34 -2.87 14.34
CA SER A 211 -11.62 -4.02 15.22
C SER A 211 -10.40 -4.92 15.44
N VAL A 212 -9.53 -5.09 14.44
CA VAL A 212 -8.29 -5.88 14.56
C VAL A 212 -7.41 -5.40 15.73
N TRP A 213 -7.36 -4.09 15.96
CA TRP A 213 -6.49 -3.50 16.99
C TRP A 213 -7.19 -3.20 18.31
N ARG A 214 -8.53 -3.02 18.30
CA ARG A 214 -9.30 -2.80 19.54
C ARG A 214 -9.19 -3.97 20.52
N ASP A 215 -9.13 -5.20 20.02
CA ASP A 215 -8.97 -6.38 20.87
C ASP A 215 -7.58 -6.50 21.52
N GLY A 216 -6.57 -5.78 20.99
CA GLY A 216 -5.24 -5.69 21.58
C GLY A 216 -5.09 -4.60 22.65
N ALA A 217 -6.00 -3.62 22.68
CA ALA A 217 -5.95 -2.46 23.58
C ALA A 217 -6.77 -2.66 24.88
N CYS A 218 -7.74 -3.56 24.87
CA CYS A 218 -8.45 -3.96 26.08
C CYS A 218 -7.59 -4.99 26.83
N GLY A 219 -7.06 -4.63 28.00
CA GLY A 219 -6.14 -5.42 28.83
C GLY A 219 -6.68 -6.75 29.41
N CYS A 220 -7.38 -7.56 28.61
CA CYS A 220 -7.69 -8.94 28.93
C CYS A 220 -6.61 -9.85 28.33
N HIS A 221 -5.72 -10.31 29.22
CA HIS A 221 -4.91 -11.53 29.13
C HIS A 221 -4.74 -12.12 27.72
N SER A 222 -3.55 -11.88 27.15
CA SER A 222 -2.82 -12.78 26.25
C SER A 222 -3.60 -14.01 25.76
N ILE A 223 -4.19 -13.94 24.57
CA ILE A 223 -4.33 -15.13 23.74
C ILE A 223 -2.95 -15.30 23.09
N PRO A 224 -2.10 -16.25 23.53
CA PRO A 224 -0.88 -16.53 22.82
C PRO A 224 -1.26 -16.95 21.40
N CYS A 225 -0.65 -16.31 20.40
CA CYS A 225 -0.58 -16.83 19.04
C CYS A 225 0.28 -18.11 19.06
N LYS A 226 -0.28 -19.17 19.64
CA LYS A 226 0.11 -20.57 19.51
C LYS A 226 -1.11 -21.29 18.96
N PHE A 227 -1.35 -21.10 17.68
CA PHE A 227 -1.96 -22.14 16.86
C PHE A 227 -0.93 -22.45 15.76
N ILE A 228 -0.18 -23.55 15.96
CA ILE A 228 -0.14 -24.73 15.08
C ILE A 228 0.30 -24.31 13.67
N ILE A 229 1.53 -24.58 13.23
CA ILE A 229 1.97 -25.92 12.82
C ILE A 229 3.43 -26.19 13.22
N SER A 230 3.61 -27.31 13.92
CA SER A 230 4.83 -28.13 13.99
C SER A 230 4.97 -29.01 12.76
#